data_AF-A0A5D3DFL6-F1
#
_entry.id   AF-A0A5D3DFL6-F1
#
_cell.length_a   1.000
_cell.length_b   1.000
_cell.length_c   1.000
_cell.angle_alpha   90.00
_cell.angle_beta   90.00
_cell.angle_gamma   90.00
#
_symmetry.space_group_name_H-M   'P 1'
#
loop_
_entity.id
_entity.type
_entity.pdbx_description
1 polymer ?
#
loop_
_entity_poly.entity_id
_entity_poly.type
_entity_poly.pdbx_seq_one_letter_code
_entity_poly.pdbx_strand_id
1 'polypeptide(L)'
;MIFLNSLFGYLSLLIIIKWCTGSNADLYHVMIYMFLGPTDDLAENQLFPGQKNVQIVLLLLALVAVPWMLLPKPFLLKRQHEQRFQGQSYAPLPSGDDSLELDSHHDSHGHEEFEFSEVFVHQLIHTIEFVLGAVSNTASYLRLWALSLAHSELSSVFYDKVLVLSAGFNNIIILIVGIIVFIFATVGVLLLMETLSAFLHALRLHWVEFQNKFYEGDGYKFHPFSFALLDEDDD
;
A
#
# COMPACT_ATOMS: atom_id res chain seq x y z
N MET A 1 9.34 5.28 5.18
CA MET A 1 9.62 4.16 6.13
C MET A 1 9.41 4.57 7.57
N ILE A 2 10.08 5.63 8.05
CA ILE A 2 9.98 6.14 9.43
C ILE A 2 8.51 6.38 9.85
N PHE A 3 7.74 7.09 9.01
CA PHE A 3 6.29 7.31 9.21
C PHE A 3 5.49 5.99 9.36
N LEU A 4 5.64 5.05 8.42
CA LEU A 4 4.92 3.77 8.41
C LEU A 4 5.22 2.94 9.66
N ASN A 5 6.50 2.84 10.03
CA ASN A 5 6.94 2.06 11.19
C ASN A 5 6.49 2.69 12.51
N SER A 6 6.47 4.03 12.57
CA SER A 6 5.99 4.79 13.74
C SER A 6 4.53 4.53 14.05
N LEU A 7 3.66 4.41 13.03
CA LEU A 7 2.22 4.25 13.23
C LEU A 7 1.81 2.77 13.26
N PHE A 8 2.04 2.05 12.16
CA PHE A 8 1.58 0.66 12.00
C PHE A 8 2.52 -0.34 12.66
N GLY A 9 3.82 -0.05 12.69
CA GLY A 9 4.78 -0.87 13.43
C GLY A 9 4.48 -0.86 14.93
N TYR A 10 4.14 0.31 15.48
CA TYR A 10 3.70 0.44 16.86
C TYR A 10 2.41 -0.35 17.15
N LEU A 11 1.41 -0.27 16.27
CA LEU A 11 0.20 -1.08 16.40
C LEU A 11 0.52 -2.58 16.45
N SER A 12 1.37 -3.08 15.55
CA SER A 12 1.79 -4.48 15.51
C SER A 12 2.51 -4.90 16.80
N LEU A 13 3.43 -4.07 17.30
CA LEU A 13 4.12 -4.31 18.57
C LEU A 13 3.14 -4.38 19.74
N LEU A 14 2.14 -3.48 19.80
CA LEU A 14 1.12 -3.51 20.83
C LEU A 14 0.26 -4.79 20.78
N ILE A 15 -0.05 -5.32 19.59
CA ILE A 15 -0.77 -6.61 19.45
C ILE A 15 0.06 -7.74 20.08
N ILE A 16 1.34 -7.84 19.71
CA ILE A 16 2.24 -8.89 20.21
C ILE A 16 2.38 -8.78 21.73
N ILE A 17 2.57 -7.57 22.23
CA ILE A 17 2.64 -7.28 23.66
C ILE A 17 1.36 -7.68 24.38
N LYS A 18 0.20 -7.34 23.80
CA LYS A 18 -1.11 -7.66 24.38
C LYS A 18 -1.26 -9.18 24.52
N TRP A 19 -0.80 -9.94 23.53
CA TRP A 19 -0.75 -11.40 23.60
C TRP A 19 0.22 -11.93 24.66
N CYS A 20 1.39 -11.32 24.85
CA CYS A 20 2.35 -11.74 25.89
C CYS A 20 1.89 -11.40 27.30
N THR A 21 1.17 -10.29 27.50
CA THR A 21 0.81 -9.76 28.83
C THR A 21 -0.58 -10.22 29.29
N GLY A 22 -1.45 -10.64 28.36
CA GLY A 22 -2.81 -11.10 28.68
C GLY A 22 -3.75 -9.99 29.18
N SER A 23 -3.42 -8.72 28.91
CA SER A 23 -4.22 -7.57 29.37
C SER A 23 -5.47 -7.35 28.49
N ASN A 24 -6.58 -6.94 29.10
CA ASN A 24 -7.87 -6.68 28.44
C ASN A 24 -7.93 -5.34 27.69
N ALA A 25 -6.81 -4.65 27.51
CA ALA A 25 -6.81 -3.30 26.98
C ALA A 25 -7.34 -3.21 25.54
N ASP A 26 -8.18 -2.21 25.27
CA ASP A 26 -8.75 -1.97 23.95
C ASP A 26 -7.78 -1.23 23.03
N LEU A 27 -7.17 -1.99 22.12
CA LEU A 27 -6.10 -1.47 21.27
C LEU A 27 -6.57 -0.38 20.29
N TYR A 28 -7.81 -0.48 19.81
CA TYR A 28 -8.39 0.53 18.91
C TYR A 28 -8.60 1.87 19.64
N HIS A 29 -9.07 1.84 20.89
CA HIS A 29 -9.18 3.05 21.72
C HIS A 29 -7.80 3.70 21.91
N VAL A 30 -6.78 2.91 22.27
CA VAL A 30 -5.39 3.41 22.41
C VAL A 30 -4.89 4.07 21.11
N MET A 31 -5.21 3.48 19.95
CA MET A 31 -4.80 4.02 18.65
C MET A 31 -5.55 5.30 18.25
N ILE A 32 -6.85 5.41 18.55
CA ILE A 32 -7.64 6.63 18.26
C ILE A 32 -7.20 7.77 19.18
N TYR A 33 -7.07 7.50 20.49
CA TYR A 33 -6.63 8.51 21.47
C TYR A 33 -5.18 8.96 21.26
N MET A 34 -4.35 8.15 20.58
CA MET A 34 -3.02 8.59 20.12
C MET A 34 -3.04 9.83 19.26
N PHE A 35 -4.05 9.95 18.38
CA PHE A 35 -4.17 11.08 17.46
C PHE A 35 -5.05 12.19 18.02
N LEU A 36 -6.08 11.85 18.79
CA LEU A 36 -7.07 12.80 19.28
C LEU A 36 -6.66 13.52 20.57
N GLY A 37 -5.87 12.87 21.43
CA GLY A 37 -5.55 13.39 22.76
C GLY A 37 -4.39 12.66 23.42
N PRO A 38 -3.12 12.91 23.03
CA PRO A 38 -1.95 12.15 23.49
C PRO A 38 -1.59 12.36 24.98
N THR A 39 -2.31 13.23 25.70
CA THR A 39 -2.05 13.57 27.10
C THR A 39 -3.09 13.03 28.08
N ASP A 40 -4.20 12.48 27.58
CA ASP A 40 -5.27 11.99 28.43
C ASP A 40 -4.86 10.73 29.20
N ASP A 41 -5.20 10.65 30.48
CA ASP A 41 -4.83 9.51 31.33
C ASP A 41 -5.73 8.31 31.01
N LEU A 42 -5.22 7.34 30.24
CA LEU A 42 -5.86 6.05 30.03
C LEU A 42 -5.69 5.17 31.28
N ALA A 43 -6.32 5.58 32.40
CA ALA A 43 -6.20 4.93 33.71
C ALA A 43 -6.61 3.43 33.71
N GLU A 44 -7.52 3.02 32.81
CA GLU A 44 -7.95 1.60 32.67
C GLU A 44 -7.25 0.83 31.55
N ASN A 45 -6.50 1.51 30.66
CA ASN A 45 -5.94 0.92 29.43
C ASN A 45 -4.41 1.08 29.32
N GLN A 46 -3.73 1.20 30.47
CA GLN A 46 -2.28 1.35 30.51
C GLN A 46 -1.60 -0.01 30.29
N LEU A 47 -1.09 -0.25 29.09
CA LEU A 47 -0.46 -1.52 28.70
C LEU A 47 0.95 -1.65 29.29
N PHE A 48 1.63 -0.52 29.55
CA PHE A 48 2.97 -0.47 30.15
C PHE A 48 3.25 0.81 30.95
N PRO A 49 4.20 0.75 31.91
CA PRO A 49 4.81 1.96 32.47
C PRO A 49 5.58 2.73 31.37
N GLY A 50 5.22 3.99 31.13
CA GLY A 50 5.90 4.87 30.16
C GLY A 50 5.24 4.97 28.77
N GLN A 51 4.08 4.36 28.56
CA GLN A 51 3.33 4.39 27.28
C GLN A 51 3.10 5.82 26.74
N LYS A 52 2.77 6.78 27.62
CA LYS A 52 2.55 8.19 27.27
C LYS A 52 3.78 8.83 26.61
N ASN A 53 4.97 8.59 27.15
CA ASN A 53 6.21 9.15 26.61
C ASN A 53 6.53 8.57 25.22
N VAL A 54 6.37 7.25 25.06
CA VAL A 54 6.60 6.57 23.77
C VAL A 54 5.61 7.07 22.71
N GLN A 55 4.35 7.24 23.07
CA GLN A 55 3.28 7.71 22.19
C GLN A 55 3.52 9.14 21.69
N ILE A 56 3.94 10.05 22.58
CA ILE A 56 4.27 11.44 22.21
C ILE A 56 5.50 11.49 21.29
N VAL A 57 6.55 10.71 21.58
CA VAL A 57 7.78 10.66 20.76
C VAL A 57 7.46 10.12 19.36
N LEU A 58 6.67 9.04 19.26
CA LEU A 58 6.23 8.49 17.98
C LEU A 58 5.37 9.49 17.19
N LEU A 59 4.43 10.17 17.85
CA LEU A 59 3.58 11.16 17.19
C LEU A 59 4.41 12.32 16.62
N LEU A 60 5.38 12.84 17.38
CA LEU A 60 6.29 13.88 16.88
C LEU A 60 7.12 13.40 15.71
N LEU A 61 7.67 12.18 15.78
CA LEU A 61 8.48 11.60 14.72
C LEU A 61 7.64 11.35 13.44
N ALA A 62 6.37 10.96 13.58
CA ALA A 62 5.44 10.85 12.46
C ALA A 62 5.11 12.22 11.85
N LEU A 63 4.90 13.25 12.67
CA LEU A 63 4.59 14.61 12.21
C LEU A 63 5.79 15.25 11.49
N VAL A 64 7.01 15.07 12.02
CA VAL A 64 8.25 15.57 11.38
C VAL A 64 8.58 14.81 10.10
N ALA A 65 8.19 13.54 9.99
CA ALA A 65 8.43 12.75 8.78
C ALA A 65 7.67 13.26 7.55
N VAL A 66 6.53 13.95 7.72
CA VAL A 66 5.72 14.48 6.60
C VAL A 66 6.44 15.65 5.89
N PRO A 67 6.87 16.73 6.59
CA PRO A 67 7.70 17.77 5.99
C PRO A 67 9.04 17.24 5.47
N TRP A 68 9.64 16.27 6.16
CA TRP A 68 10.90 15.66 5.72
C TRP A 68 10.77 14.88 4.41
N MET A 69 9.59 14.39 4.05
CA MET A 69 9.39 13.74 2.74
C MET A 69 9.10 14.75 1.63
N LEU A 70 8.47 15.87 1.97
CA LEU A 70 8.03 16.89 1.01
C LEU A 70 9.17 17.83 0.58
N LEU A 71 10.05 18.24 1.50
CA LEU A 71 11.01 19.32 1.26
C LEU A 71 12.35 18.91 0.57
N PRO A 72 12.96 17.74 0.83
CA PRO A 72 14.31 17.46 0.33
C PRO A 72 14.39 17.32 -1.18
N LYS A 73 13.45 16.61 -1.81
CA LYS A 73 13.48 16.35 -3.25
C LYS A 73 13.33 17.64 -4.10
N PRO A 74 12.33 18.52 -3.85
CA PRO A 74 12.20 19.76 -4.62
C PRO A 74 13.34 20.74 -4.32
N PHE A 75 13.83 20.79 -3.07
CA PHE A 75 14.92 21.69 -2.70
C PHE A 75 16.28 21.25 -3.26
N LEU A 76 16.52 19.93 -3.32
CA LEU A 76 17.75 19.37 -3.86
C LEU A 76 17.77 19.44 -5.40
N LEU A 77 16.63 19.25 -6.08
CA LEU A 77 16.53 19.51 -7.51
C LEU A 77 16.72 21.00 -7.84
N LYS A 78 16.09 21.92 -7.08
CA LYS A 78 16.32 23.37 -7.26
C LYS A 78 17.79 23.72 -7.15
N ARG A 79 18.49 23.18 -6.14
CA ARG A 79 19.90 23.44 -5.91
C ARG A 79 20.81 22.80 -6.98
N GLN A 80 20.46 21.63 -7.52
CA GLN A 80 21.16 21.03 -8.66
C GLN A 80 20.93 21.81 -9.96
N HIS A 81 19.73 22.33 -10.17
CA HIS A 81 19.40 23.15 -11.33
C HIS A 81 20.18 24.48 -11.29
N GLU A 82 20.25 25.14 -10.14
CA GLU A 82 21.04 26.37 -9.95
C GLU A 82 22.55 26.13 -10.18
N GLN A 83 23.07 24.96 -9.80
CA GLN A 83 24.46 24.57 -10.09
C GLN A 83 24.70 24.20 -11.56
N ARG A 84 23.72 23.61 -12.25
CA ARG A 84 23.81 23.31 -13.69
C ARG A 84 23.73 24.57 -14.54
N PHE A 85 22.87 25.54 -14.15
CA PHE A 85 22.76 26.83 -14.81
C PHE A 85 24.00 27.70 -14.61
N GLN A 86 24.68 27.62 -13.46
CA GLN A 86 25.98 28.26 -13.27
C GLN A 86 27.10 27.61 -14.12
N GLY A 87 26.98 26.33 -14.47
CA GLY A 87 27.93 25.60 -15.32
C GLY A 87 27.75 25.79 -16.83
N GLN A 88 26.66 26.43 -17.28
CA GLN A 88 26.36 26.69 -18.70
C GLN A 88 26.67 28.13 -19.15
N SER A 89 27.38 28.92 -18.34
CA SER A 89 28.19 30.04 -18.85
C SER A 89 29.49 29.55 -19.49
N TYR A 90 29.39 28.74 -20.54
CA TYR A 90 30.47 28.71 -21.52
C TYR A 90 30.25 29.91 -22.43
N ALA A 91 31.03 30.95 -22.20
CA ALA A 91 31.11 32.09 -23.12
C ALA A 91 31.40 31.55 -24.53
N PRO A 92 30.62 31.91 -25.57
CA PRO A 92 31.00 31.58 -26.93
C PRO A 92 32.32 32.30 -27.21
N LEU A 93 33.35 31.53 -27.55
CA LEU A 93 34.66 32.07 -27.94
C LEU A 93 34.44 32.99 -29.16
N PRO A 94 34.87 34.27 -29.13
CA PRO A 94 34.85 35.10 -30.31
C PRO A 94 35.97 34.60 -31.22
N SER A 95 35.63 33.67 -32.12
CA SER A 95 36.47 33.36 -33.27
C SER A 95 36.45 34.58 -34.18
N GLY A 96 37.60 35.26 -34.27
CA GLY A 96 37.78 36.43 -35.13
C GLY A 96 37.67 36.10 -36.62
N ASP A 97 37.30 37.13 -37.38
CA ASP A 97 37.04 37.19 -38.83
C ASP A 97 35.84 36.32 -39.26
N ASP A 98 34.79 36.83 -39.90
CA ASP A 98 34.77 37.79 -41.00
C ASP A 98 33.32 38.27 -41.20
N SER A 99 33.15 39.36 -41.94
CA SER A 99 31.90 40.02 -42.33
C SER A 99 30.71 39.09 -42.67
N LEU A 100 29.49 39.46 -42.22
CA LEU A 100 28.24 39.57 -43.00
C LEU A 100 27.04 39.84 -42.06
N GLU A 101 26.22 40.83 -42.43
CA GLU A 101 24.94 41.14 -41.80
C GLU A 101 24.04 39.89 -41.79
N LEU A 102 23.73 39.38 -40.60
CA LEU A 102 22.67 38.39 -40.43
C LEU A 102 21.83 38.79 -39.21
N ASP A 103 20.63 39.26 -39.55
CA ASP A 103 19.41 39.36 -38.78
C ASP A 103 19.53 39.00 -37.28
N SER A 104 19.31 40.02 -36.45
CA SER A 104 19.12 39.87 -35.00
C SER A 104 17.77 39.19 -34.71
N HIS A 105 17.62 37.93 -35.12
CA HIS A 105 16.66 37.02 -34.54
C HIS A 105 17.23 36.57 -33.20
N HIS A 106 16.87 37.35 -32.18
CA HIS A 106 16.97 37.00 -30.77
C HIS A 106 16.07 35.78 -30.53
N ASP A 107 16.52 34.59 -30.96
CA ASP A 107 16.00 33.33 -30.45
C ASP A 107 16.43 33.26 -28.98
N SER A 108 15.59 33.90 -28.17
CA SER A 108 15.38 33.62 -26.76
C SER A 108 15.09 32.13 -26.65
N HIS A 109 16.15 31.32 -26.65
CA HIS A 109 16.09 29.93 -26.27
C HIS A 109 15.38 29.89 -24.92
N GLY A 110 14.15 29.38 -24.99
CA GLY A 110 13.19 29.39 -23.91
C GLY A 110 13.88 28.95 -22.63
N HIS A 111 13.78 29.82 -21.65
CA HIS A 111 13.80 29.39 -20.27
C HIS A 111 12.80 28.23 -20.16
N GLU A 112 13.26 26.98 -20.23
CA GLU A 112 12.69 25.93 -19.40
C GLU A 112 12.93 26.40 -17.98
N GLU A 113 12.11 27.37 -17.54
CA GLU A 113 11.97 27.69 -16.14
C GLU A 113 11.68 26.35 -15.50
N PHE A 114 12.62 25.85 -14.72
CA PHE A 114 12.36 24.76 -13.81
C PHE A 114 11.11 25.15 -13.03
N GLU A 115 9.96 24.60 -13.42
CA GLU A 115 8.68 24.85 -12.78
C GLU A 115 8.75 24.15 -11.44
N PHE A 116 9.43 24.80 -10.50
CA PHE A 116 9.50 24.42 -9.10
C PHE A 116 8.08 24.21 -8.56
N SER A 117 7.12 24.95 -9.11
CA SER A 117 5.68 24.74 -8.89
C SER A 117 5.21 23.35 -9.31
N GLU A 118 5.51 22.88 -10.52
CA GLU A 118 5.12 21.55 -11.00
C GLU A 118 5.77 20.44 -10.17
N VAL A 119 7.08 20.53 -9.91
CA VAL A 119 7.81 19.56 -9.08
C VAL A 119 7.27 19.54 -7.65
N PHE A 120 6.93 20.71 -7.10
CA PHE A 120 6.33 20.83 -5.78
C PHE A 120 4.92 20.22 -5.72
N VAL A 121 4.08 20.49 -6.73
CA VAL A 121 2.72 19.92 -6.83
C VAL A 121 2.78 18.41 -6.97
N HIS A 122 3.63 17.88 -7.86
CA HIS A 122 3.82 16.43 -8.01
C HIS A 122 4.30 15.77 -6.71
N GLN A 123 5.28 16.37 -6.02
CA GLN A 123 5.77 15.87 -4.74
C GLN A 123 4.71 15.94 -3.62
N LEU A 124 3.86 16.97 -3.63
CA LEU A 124 2.75 17.11 -2.70
C LEU A 124 1.69 16.02 -2.92
N ILE A 125 1.33 15.75 -4.19
CA ILE A 125 0.40 14.66 -4.54
C ILE A 125 0.97 13.33 -4.07
N HIS A 126 2.23 13.02 -4.40
CA HIS A 126 2.88 11.79 -3.96
C HIS A 126 2.94 11.67 -2.43
N THR A 127 3.10 12.79 -1.71
CA THR A 127 3.09 12.81 -0.23
C THR A 127 1.72 12.48 0.33
N ILE A 128 0.65 13.08 -0.22
CA ILE A 128 -0.73 12.83 0.21
C ILE A 128 -1.13 11.39 -0.13
N GLU A 129 -0.83 10.93 -1.36
CA GLU A 129 -1.08 9.57 -1.80
C GLU A 129 -0.36 8.56 -0.91
N PHE A 130 0.90 8.80 -0.56
CA PHE A 130 1.64 7.91 0.35
C PHE A 130 1.01 7.84 1.74
N VAL A 131 0.63 8.98 2.35
CA VAL A 131 0.06 9.00 3.70
C VAL A 131 -1.33 8.35 3.72
N LEU A 132 -2.22 8.71 2.79
CA LEU A 132 -3.56 8.13 2.68
C LEU A 132 -3.50 6.67 2.24
N GLY A 133 -2.61 6.34 1.31
CA GLY A 133 -2.35 4.98 0.84
C GLY A 133 -1.82 4.08 1.94
N ALA A 134 -0.93 4.55 2.82
CA ALA A 134 -0.45 3.77 3.95
C ALA A 134 -1.58 3.35 4.91
N VAL A 135 -2.52 4.25 5.20
CA VAL A 135 -3.70 3.95 6.03
C VAL A 135 -4.68 3.04 5.29
N SER A 136 -4.99 3.36 4.04
CA SER A 136 -5.91 2.60 3.20
C SER A 136 -5.43 1.16 2.98
N ASN A 137 -4.17 0.97 2.62
CA ASN A 137 -3.59 -0.34 2.39
C ASN A 137 -3.64 -1.18 3.67
N THR A 138 -3.31 -0.60 4.82
CA THR A 138 -3.40 -1.32 6.11
C THR A 138 -4.84 -1.73 6.43
N ALA A 139 -5.82 -0.85 6.26
CA ALA A 139 -7.22 -1.17 6.47
C ALA A 139 -7.74 -2.23 5.50
N SER A 140 -7.26 -2.22 4.24
CA SER A 140 -7.62 -3.20 3.22
C SER A 140 -7.27 -4.64 3.61
N TYR A 141 -6.23 -4.87 4.44
CA TYR A 141 -5.90 -6.21 4.93
C TYR A 141 -6.96 -6.83 5.86
N LEU A 142 -7.88 -6.04 6.44
CA LEU A 142 -9.02 -6.56 7.20
C LEU A 142 -9.88 -7.54 6.37
N ARG A 143 -9.84 -7.38 5.05
CA ARG A 143 -10.44 -8.29 4.07
C ARG A 143 -10.09 -9.76 4.29
N LEU A 144 -8.84 -10.06 4.64
CA LEU A 144 -8.38 -11.43 4.89
C LEU A 144 -9.11 -12.04 6.10
N TRP A 145 -9.25 -11.25 7.16
CA TRP A 145 -9.99 -11.66 8.34
C TRP A 145 -11.49 -11.84 8.04
N ALA A 146 -12.11 -10.89 7.34
CA ALA A 146 -13.53 -10.96 6.98
C ALA A 146 -13.85 -12.20 6.13
N LEU A 147 -12.99 -12.51 5.15
CA LEU A 147 -13.16 -13.70 4.32
C LEU A 147 -12.97 -14.99 5.12
N SER A 148 -11.96 -15.02 6.01
CA SER A 148 -11.75 -16.18 6.90
C SER A 148 -12.94 -16.40 7.84
N LEU A 149 -13.56 -15.33 8.35
CA LEU A 149 -14.75 -15.41 9.19
C LEU A 149 -15.94 -15.95 8.39
N ALA A 150 -16.19 -15.38 7.20
CA ALA A 150 -17.27 -15.84 6.33
C ALA A 150 -17.14 -17.33 5.98
N HIS A 151 -15.93 -17.78 5.62
CA HIS A 151 -15.65 -19.18 5.33
C HIS A 151 -15.94 -20.10 6.54
N SER A 152 -15.53 -19.68 7.74
CA SER A 152 -15.78 -20.44 8.98
C SER A 152 -17.28 -20.55 9.28
N GLU A 153 -18.02 -19.45 9.17
CA GLU A 153 -19.47 -19.43 9.41
C GLU A 153 -20.23 -20.25 8.37
N LEU A 154 -19.88 -20.12 7.09
CA LEU A 154 -20.50 -20.87 6.01
C LEU A 154 -20.25 -22.37 6.19
N SER A 155 -19.03 -22.78 6.53
CA SER A 155 -18.70 -24.19 6.83
C SER A 155 -19.53 -24.75 8.00
N SER A 156 -19.66 -23.98 9.10
CA SER A 156 -20.48 -24.36 10.25
C SER A 156 -21.96 -24.53 9.90
N VAL A 157 -22.53 -23.60 9.12
CA VAL A 157 -23.93 -23.67 8.69
C VAL A 157 -24.18 -24.87 7.76
N PHE A 158 -23.27 -25.18 6.84
CA PHE A 158 -23.39 -26.36 5.99
C PHE A 158 -23.31 -27.65 6.80
N TYR A 159 -22.41 -27.72 7.78
CA TYR A 159 -22.30 -28.89 8.67
C TYR A 159 -23.58 -29.11 9.48
N ASP A 160 -24.11 -28.07 10.13
CA ASP A 160 -25.32 -28.16 10.95
C ASP A 160 -26.57 -28.46 10.12
N LYS A 161 -26.75 -27.77 8.98
CA LYS A 161 -27.98 -27.88 8.18
C LYS A 161 -28.02 -29.11 7.28
N VAL A 162 -26.88 -29.67 6.86
CA VAL A 162 -26.85 -30.83 5.97
C VAL A 162 -26.55 -32.12 6.74
N LEU A 163 -25.47 -32.15 7.52
CA LEU A 163 -24.98 -33.38 8.15
C LEU A 163 -25.69 -33.69 9.47
N VAL A 164 -25.79 -32.70 10.38
CA VAL A 164 -26.45 -32.89 11.68
C VAL A 164 -27.95 -33.15 11.51
N LEU A 165 -28.61 -32.37 10.63
CA LEU A 165 -30.02 -32.58 10.31
C LEU A 165 -30.27 -33.98 9.71
N SER A 166 -29.43 -34.42 8.77
CA SER A 166 -29.58 -35.75 8.15
C SER A 166 -29.33 -36.89 9.14
N ALA A 167 -28.40 -36.72 10.08
CA ALA A 167 -28.13 -37.68 11.15
C ALA A 167 -29.25 -37.76 12.20
N GLY A 168 -30.05 -36.70 12.37
CA GLY A 168 -31.21 -36.71 13.27
C GLY A 168 -32.36 -37.60 12.79
N PHE A 169 -32.44 -37.86 11.48
CA PHE A 169 -33.36 -38.86 10.94
C PHE A 169 -32.70 -40.24 11.05
N ASN A 170 -33.20 -41.09 11.95
CA ASN A 170 -32.68 -42.44 12.25
C ASN A 170 -32.81 -43.47 11.08
N ASN A 171 -32.83 -42.98 9.83
CA ASN A 171 -32.89 -43.75 8.59
C ASN A 171 -31.53 -43.70 7.88
N ILE A 172 -30.90 -44.87 7.74
CA ILE A 172 -29.58 -45.03 7.10
C ILE A 172 -29.55 -44.47 5.66
N ILE A 173 -30.67 -44.59 4.92
CA ILE A 173 -30.77 -44.11 3.54
C ILE A 173 -30.67 -42.58 3.47
N ILE A 174 -31.33 -41.87 4.38
CA ILE A 174 -31.32 -40.39 4.43
C ILE A 174 -29.92 -39.90 4.80
N LEU A 175 -29.25 -40.59 5.74
CA LEU A 175 -27.89 -40.31 6.14
C LEU A 175 -26.88 -40.47 4.98
N ILE A 176 -26.97 -41.54 4.20
CA ILE A 176 -26.10 -41.76 3.03
C ILE A 176 -26.29 -40.66 1.99
N VAL A 177 -27.53 -40.31 1.67
CA VAL A 177 -27.84 -39.22 0.73
C VAL A 177 -27.32 -37.88 1.26
N GLY A 178 -27.50 -37.61 2.56
CA GLY A 178 -27.00 -36.40 3.22
C GLY A 178 -25.47 -36.26 3.14
N ILE A 179 -24.73 -37.36 3.33
CA ILE A 179 -23.26 -37.36 3.21
C ILE A 179 -22.83 -37.08 1.76
N ILE A 180 -23.49 -37.70 0.76
CA ILE A 180 -23.15 -37.46 -0.65
C ILE A 180 -23.38 -36.00 -1.03
N VAL A 181 -24.53 -35.44 -0.63
CA VAL A 181 -24.85 -34.03 -0.85
C VAL A 181 -23.87 -33.11 -0.12
N PHE A 182 -23.49 -33.44 1.11
CA PHE A 182 -22.51 -32.69 1.89
C PHE A 182 -21.13 -32.65 1.24
N ILE A 183 -20.64 -33.79 0.73
CA ILE A 183 -19.36 -33.86 0.02
C ILE A 183 -19.40 -33.00 -1.24
N PHE A 184 -20.45 -33.13 -2.05
CA PHE A 184 -20.58 -32.36 -3.28
C PHE A 184 -20.70 -30.85 -3.01
N ALA A 185 -21.49 -30.45 -2.02
CA ALA A 185 -21.61 -29.06 -1.59
C ALA A 185 -20.27 -28.50 -1.06
N THR A 186 -19.52 -29.30 -0.29
CA THR A 186 -18.22 -28.90 0.24
C THR A 186 -17.19 -28.73 -0.87
N VAL A 187 -17.11 -29.65 -1.82
CA VAL A 187 -16.16 -29.53 -2.93
C VAL A 187 -16.55 -28.39 -3.87
N GLY A 188 -17.82 -28.28 -4.24
CA GLY A 188 -18.29 -27.27 -5.19
C GLY A 188 -18.29 -25.85 -4.63
N VAL A 189 -18.93 -25.65 -3.47
CA VAL A 189 -19.15 -24.30 -2.92
C VAL A 189 -17.99 -23.87 -2.05
N LEU A 190 -17.69 -24.65 -1.00
CA LEU A 190 -16.65 -24.29 -0.01
C LEU A 190 -15.23 -24.33 -0.61
N LEU A 191 -14.92 -25.33 -1.44
CA LEU A 191 -13.56 -25.50 -1.95
C LEU A 191 -13.33 -24.77 -3.26
N LEU A 192 -14.18 -24.91 -4.28
CA LEU A 192 -13.94 -24.23 -5.56
C LEU A 192 -14.33 -22.75 -5.54
N MET A 193 -15.59 -22.44 -5.21
CA MET A 193 -16.11 -21.07 -5.36
C MET A 193 -15.47 -20.10 -4.36
N GLU A 194 -15.40 -20.46 -3.07
CA GLU A 194 -14.79 -19.59 -2.06
C GLU A 194 -13.27 -19.46 -2.22
N THR A 195 -12.54 -20.52 -2.56
CA THR A 195 -11.08 -20.41 -2.78
C THR A 195 -10.76 -19.53 -3.99
N LEU A 196 -11.57 -19.57 -5.05
CA LEU A 196 -11.39 -18.68 -6.20
C LEU A 196 -11.63 -17.21 -5.80
N SER A 197 -12.65 -16.94 -4.98
CA SER A 197 -12.90 -15.61 -4.43
C SER A 197 -11.72 -15.13 -3.55
N ALA A 198 -11.21 -16.02 -2.69
CA ALA A 198 -10.03 -15.76 -1.86
C ALA A 198 -8.78 -15.45 -2.67
N PHE A 199 -8.55 -16.23 -3.73
CA PHE A 199 -7.45 -16.04 -4.66
C PHE A 199 -7.51 -14.66 -5.32
N LEU A 200 -8.67 -14.23 -5.84
CA LEU A 200 -8.81 -12.91 -6.44
C LEU A 200 -8.62 -11.78 -5.43
N HIS A 201 -9.06 -11.96 -4.19
CA HIS A 201 -8.81 -11.02 -3.11
C HIS A 201 -7.32 -10.91 -2.75
N ALA A 202 -6.58 -12.03 -2.76
CA ALA A 202 -5.13 -12.05 -2.58
C ALA A 202 -4.39 -11.41 -3.76
N LEU A 203 -4.82 -11.67 -4.99
CA LEU A 203 -4.25 -11.06 -6.20
C LEU A 203 -4.41 -9.55 -6.16
N ARG A 204 -5.59 -9.04 -5.76
CA ARG A 204 -5.81 -7.61 -5.57
C ARG A 204 -4.84 -7.02 -4.55
N LEU A 205 -4.69 -7.66 -3.38
CA LEU A 205 -3.74 -7.25 -2.34
C LEU A 205 -2.31 -7.16 -2.88
N HIS A 206 -1.91 -8.08 -3.74
CA HIS A 206 -0.59 -8.05 -4.36
C HIS A 206 -0.47 -6.93 -5.41
N TRP A 207 -1.46 -6.77 -6.27
CA TRP A 207 -1.42 -5.82 -7.38
C TRP A 207 -1.58 -4.36 -6.92
N VAL A 208 -2.50 -4.08 -6.00
CA VAL A 208 -2.80 -2.70 -5.60
C VAL A 208 -2.00 -2.33 -4.35
N GLU A 209 -1.97 -3.16 -3.33
CA GLU A 209 -1.36 -2.80 -2.05
C GLU A 209 0.16 -3.07 -2.00
N PHE A 210 0.67 -4.13 -2.63
CA PHE A 210 2.11 -4.45 -2.66
C PHE A 210 2.85 -3.76 -3.81
N GLN A 211 2.30 -3.78 -5.02
CA GLN A 211 2.98 -3.29 -6.21
C GLN A 211 3.04 -1.75 -6.28
N ASN A 212 2.04 -1.05 -5.74
CA ASN A 212 1.99 0.42 -5.71
C ASN A 212 3.15 1.06 -4.90
N LYS A 213 3.93 0.26 -4.16
CA LYS A 213 5.04 0.78 -3.35
C LYS A 213 6.41 0.70 -4.02
N PHE A 214 6.59 -0.19 -5.00
CA PHE A 214 7.91 -0.52 -5.54
C PHE A 214 7.97 -0.59 -7.07
N TYR A 215 6.82 -0.66 -7.74
CA TYR A 215 6.76 -0.86 -9.17
C TYR A 215 6.30 0.41 -9.87
N GLU A 216 7.24 1.09 -10.53
CA GLU A 216 7.00 2.33 -11.27
C GLU A 216 6.34 2.11 -12.64
N GLY A 217 6.23 0.84 -13.09
CA GLY A 217 5.48 0.48 -14.30
C GLY A 217 6.13 0.87 -15.64
N ASP A 218 7.31 1.49 -15.61
CA ASP A 218 7.99 1.98 -16.81
C ASP A 218 8.91 0.90 -17.43
N GLY A 219 8.30 -0.05 -18.15
CA GLY A 219 9.04 -1.10 -18.84
C GLY A 219 8.30 -1.64 -20.06
N TYR A 220 9.06 -1.99 -21.10
CA TYR A 220 8.52 -2.67 -22.29
C TYR A 220 8.66 -4.19 -22.13
N LYS A 221 7.66 -4.93 -22.58
CA LYS A 221 7.73 -6.41 -22.59
C LYS A 221 8.78 -6.83 -23.61
N PHE A 222 9.86 -7.43 -23.15
CA PHE A 222 10.92 -7.94 -24.02
C PHE A 222 10.38 -9.04 -24.94
N HIS A 223 10.39 -8.80 -26.24
CA HIS A 223 10.12 -9.81 -27.27
C HIS A 223 11.46 -10.18 -27.91
N PRO A 224 12.05 -11.34 -27.58
CA PRO A 224 13.24 -11.80 -28.30
C PRO A 224 12.86 -12.11 -29.74
N PHE A 225 13.77 -11.83 -30.67
CA PHE A 225 13.63 -12.29 -32.05
C PHE A 225 13.70 -13.83 -32.07
N SER A 226 12.57 -14.49 -32.29
CA SER A 226 12.43 -15.94 -32.37
C SER A 226 11.65 -16.29 -33.63
N PHE A 227 12.19 -17.18 -34.45
CA PHE A 227 11.51 -17.66 -35.66
C PHE A 227 10.21 -18.41 -35.36
N ALA A 228 10.00 -18.88 -34.12
CA ALA A 228 8.74 -19.51 -33.69
C ALA A 228 7.58 -18.50 -33.51
N LEU A 229 7.87 -17.19 -33.37
CA LEU A 229 6.84 -16.16 -33.27
C LEU A 229 6.32 -15.71 -34.65
N LEU A 230 7.00 -16.09 -35.74
CA LEU A 230 6.58 -15.73 -37.11
C LEU A 230 5.50 -16.68 -37.66
N ASP A 231 5.40 -17.91 -37.15
CA ASP A 231 4.38 -18.89 -37.55
C ASP A 231 3.01 -18.63 -36.87
N GLU A 232 2.96 -17.87 -35.77
CA GLU A 232 1.72 -17.58 -35.03
C GLU A 232 0.95 -16.36 -35.56
N ASP A 233 1.56 -15.49 -36.37
CA ASP A 233 0.91 -14.30 -36.93
C ASP A 233 0.17 -14.57 -38.26
N ASP A 234 0.31 -15.78 -38.83
CA ASP A 234 -0.21 -16.17 -40.16
C ASP A 234 -1.39 -17.17 -40.12
N ASP A 235 -1.92 -17.55 -38.94
CA ASP A 235 -3.14 -18.37 -38.75
C ASP A 235 -4.26 -17.61 -38.00
#